data_AF-A0A9D0ZT29-F1
#
_entry.id   AF-A0A9D0ZT29-F1
#
_cell.length_a   1.000
_cell.length_b   1.000
_cell.length_c   1.000
_cell.angle_alpha   90.00
_cell.angle_beta   90.00
_cell.angle_gamma   90.00
#
_symmetry.space_group_name_H-M   'P 1'
#
loop_
_entity.id
_entity.type
_entity.pdbx_description
1 polymer ?
#
loop_
_entity_poly.entity_id
_entity_poly.type
_entity_poly.pdbx_seq_one_letter_code
_entity_poly.pdbx_strand_id
1 'polypeptide(L)'
;MEYATLNNGIKMPMAGIGTFLLTPDEAEASVVSALSCGYRLIDTANAYVSGAFGSLSHMMETYFSGPDEQNVSDELSETLMKSVIKNTRRAVQNPKDYMARSNLLWDATLSENRLIKLGKRCDFTCHLMEHQIGAYTNCNHGKGMAVLHPVYYRHIYRDGLPKFARFAANVWKIPEEGRDEEEVAREGIDALADFIKEIGLPTTLRELGLKERRQLKTIADSCRFSPGAYRRINPEEVLEIFQECF
;
A
#
# COMPACT_ATOMS: atom_id res chain seq x y z
N MET A 1 23.16 25.65 8.80
CA MET A 1 22.50 24.35 8.55
C MET A 1 23.41 23.27 9.08
N GLU A 2 22.95 22.44 10.00
CA GLU A 2 23.74 21.31 10.52
C GLU A 2 23.79 20.18 9.49
N TYR A 3 24.85 19.37 9.51
CA TYR A 3 25.06 18.28 8.55
C TYR A 3 25.49 17.01 9.27
N ALA A 4 24.99 15.87 8.81
CA ALA A 4 25.54 14.55 9.10
C ALA A 4 26.51 14.16 7.99
N THR A 5 27.66 13.58 8.35
CA THR A 5 28.61 13.03 7.36
C THR A 5 28.32 11.54 7.20
N LEU A 6 27.95 11.13 5.99
CA LEU A 6 27.75 9.73 5.65
C LEU A 6 29.09 8.98 5.64
N ASN A 7 29.07 7.65 5.72
CA ASN A 7 30.28 6.83 5.75
C ASN A 7 31.20 7.00 4.52
N ASN A 8 30.69 7.55 3.41
CA ASN A 8 31.45 7.87 2.19
C ASN A 8 31.94 9.34 2.15
N GLY A 9 31.82 10.09 3.24
CA GLY A 9 32.25 11.50 3.34
C GLY A 9 31.25 12.52 2.78
N ILE A 10 30.13 12.10 2.17
CA ILE A 10 29.09 13.02 1.69
C ILE A 10 28.39 13.67 2.88
N LYS A 11 28.23 14.99 2.84
CA LYS A 11 27.48 15.75 3.85
C LYS A 11 26.00 15.81 3.50
N MET A 12 25.16 15.27 4.37
CA MET A 12 23.70 15.34 4.29
C MET A 12 23.18 16.40 5.27
N PRO A 13 22.40 17.40 4.83
CA PRO A 13 21.83 18.39 5.73
C PRO A 13 20.87 17.73 6.73
N MET A 14 21.03 18.03 8.03
CA MET A 14 20.15 17.58 9.12
C MET A 14 18.95 18.50 9.29
N ALA A 15 18.34 18.90 8.19
CA ALA A 15 17.11 19.69 8.23
C ALA A 15 16.07 18.97 7.39
N GLY A 16 14.92 18.67 8.00
CA GLY A 16 13.73 18.18 7.33
C GLY A 16 12.63 19.20 7.49
N ILE A 17 11.85 19.42 6.43
CA ILE A 17 10.63 20.21 6.51
C ILE A 17 9.46 19.25 6.74
N GLY A 18 8.76 19.42 7.86
CA GLY A 18 7.57 18.62 8.17
C GLY A 18 6.31 19.37 7.75
N THR A 19 5.46 18.78 6.91
CA THR A 19 4.23 19.43 6.44
C THR A 19 2.96 18.99 7.18
N PHE A 20 3.09 18.29 8.33
CA PHE A 20 1.98 17.62 9.02
C PHE A 20 0.82 18.53 9.43
N LEU A 21 1.11 19.77 9.84
CA LEU A 21 0.11 20.69 10.34
C LEU A 21 -0.20 21.81 9.34
N LEU A 22 0.37 21.72 8.14
CA LEU A 22 0.20 22.72 7.12
C LEU A 22 -1.14 22.49 6.41
N THR A 23 -1.85 23.57 6.14
CA THR A 23 -2.91 23.58 5.14
C THR A 23 -2.34 23.20 3.76
N PRO A 24 -3.16 22.80 2.78
CA PRO A 24 -2.68 22.51 1.42
C PRO A 24 -1.82 23.64 0.82
N ASP A 25 -2.26 24.89 0.95
CA ASP A 25 -1.54 26.06 0.41
C ASP A 25 -0.21 26.29 1.13
N GLU A 26 -0.18 26.15 2.46
CA GLU A 26 1.06 26.25 3.24
C GLU A 26 2.02 25.11 2.92
N ALA A 27 1.50 23.90 2.70
CA ALA A 27 2.29 22.74 2.32
C ALA A 27 2.92 22.95 0.94
N GLU A 28 2.17 23.44 -0.04
CA GLU A 28 2.69 23.77 -1.36
C GLU A 28 3.80 24.82 -1.27
N ALA A 29 3.53 25.96 -0.63
CA ALA A 29 4.51 27.03 -0.48
C ALA A 29 5.79 26.55 0.24
N SER A 30 5.63 25.77 1.31
CA SER A 30 6.73 25.20 2.09
C SER A 30 7.57 24.23 1.27
N VAL A 31 6.93 23.33 0.51
CA VAL A 31 7.62 22.35 -0.34
C VAL A 31 8.36 23.04 -1.49
N VAL A 32 7.74 24.02 -2.16
CA VAL A 32 8.38 24.82 -3.21
C VAL A 32 9.63 25.52 -2.66
N SER A 33 9.50 26.19 -1.51
CA SER A 33 10.64 26.85 -0.88
C SER A 33 11.75 25.86 -0.50
N ALA A 34 11.40 24.70 0.05
CA ALA A 34 12.38 23.68 0.43
C ALA A 34 13.15 23.15 -0.79
N LEU A 35 12.45 22.88 -1.90
CA LEU A 35 13.08 22.45 -3.15
C LEU A 35 14.06 23.50 -3.68
N SER A 36 13.67 24.78 -3.67
CA SER A 36 14.54 25.91 -4.05
C SER A 36 15.75 26.04 -3.13
N CYS A 37 15.62 25.70 -1.86
CA CYS A 37 16.73 25.68 -0.90
C CYS A 37 17.60 24.40 -0.97
N GLY A 38 17.34 23.49 -1.91
CA GLY A 38 18.18 22.29 -2.12
C GLY A 38 17.74 21.05 -1.36
N TYR A 39 16.58 21.06 -0.69
CA TYR A 39 16.03 19.86 -0.05
C TYR A 39 15.64 18.84 -1.12
N ARG A 40 15.95 17.57 -0.88
CA ARG A 40 15.62 16.45 -1.78
C ARG A 40 14.87 15.31 -1.09
N LEU A 41 14.71 15.40 0.23
CA LEU A 41 13.86 14.54 1.05
C LEU A 41 12.76 15.42 1.65
N ILE A 42 11.51 15.11 1.32
CA ILE A 42 10.32 15.85 1.78
C ILE A 42 9.39 14.85 2.43
N ASP A 43 8.99 15.16 3.66
CA ASP A 43 8.14 14.30 4.48
C ASP A 43 6.73 14.90 4.57
N THR A 44 5.79 14.30 3.82
CA THR A 44 4.40 14.78 3.74
C THR A 44 3.52 14.12 4.79
N ALA A 45 3.71 14.55 6.02
CA ALA A 45 3.07 13.90 7.16
C ALA A 45 1.52 13.89 7.14
N ASN A 46 0.88 14.83 6.45
CA ASN A 46 -0.58 14.82 6.24
C ASN A 46 -1.09 13.59 5.47
N ALA A 47 -0.22 12.91 4.74
CA ALA A 47 -0.55 11.74 3.94
C ALA A 47 -0.08 10.43 4.56
N TYR A 48 0.37 10.39 5.83
CA TYR A 48 1.02 9.20 6.38
C TYR A 48 0.22 7.91 6.26
N VAL A 49 -1.07 7.94 6.58
CA VAL A 49 -1.91 6.75 6.50
C VAL A 49 -2.03 6.27 5.05
N SER A 50 -2.23 7.21 4.12
CA SER A 50 -2.23 6.92 2.68
C SER A 50 -0.88 6.39 2.19
N GLY A 51 0.23 7.00 2.61
CA GLY A 51 1.58 6.61 2.20
C GLY A 51 1.97 5.25 2.77
N ALA A 52 1.69 5.01 4.04
CA ALA A 52 1.91 3.73 4.70
C ALA A 52 1.10 2.61 4.03
N PHE A 53 -0.16 2.87 3.70
CA PHE A 53 -0.97 1.89 2.98
C PHE A 53 -0.50 1.69 1.53
N GLY A 54 -0.04 2.74 0.84
CA GLY A 54 0.63 2.62 -0.45
C GLY A 54 1.87 1.70 -0.38
N SER A 55 2.74 1.90 0.63
CA SER A 55 3.88 1.01 0.86
C SER A 55 3.46 -0.42 1.17
N LEU A 56 2.42 -0.61 2.01
CA LEU A 56 1.86 -1.93 2.29
C LEU A 56 1.33 -2.59 1.01
N SER A 57 0.64 -1.84 0.15
CA SER A 57 0.17 -2.30 -1.16
C SER A 57 1.32 -2.78 -2.04
N HIS A 58 2.41 -2.03 -2.15
CA HIS A 58 3.58 -2.45 -2.93
C HIS A 58 4.18 -3.76 -2.40
N MET A 59 4.24 -3.93 -1.07
CA MET A 59 4.70 -5.18 -0.45
C MET A 59 3.74 -6.33 -0.76
N MET A 60 2.43 -6.12 -0.61
CA MET A 60 1.42 -7.16 -0.84
C MET A 60 1.39 -7.60 -2.32
N GLU A 61 1.43 -6.67 -3.28
CA GLU A 61 1.43 -7.03 -4.71
C GLU A 61 2.76 -7.63 -5.20
N THR A 62 3.84 -7.40 -4.47
CA THR A 62 5.09 -8.13 -4.70
C THR A 62 4.98 -9.55 -4.12
N TYR A 63 4.41 -9.69 -2.92
CA TYR A 63 4.28 -10.94 -2.17
C TYR A 63 3.29 -11.93 -2.82
N PHE A 64 2.09 -11.45 -3.17
CA PHE A 64 1.02 -12.20 -3.86
C PHE A 64 1.31 -12.29 -5.36
N SER A 65 2.47 -12.84 -5.66
CA SER A 65 2.87 -13.19 -7.01
C SER A 65 3.83 -14.38 -6.96
N GLY A 66 3.87 -15.16 -8.04
CA GLY A 66 4.82 -16.25 -8.16
C GLY A 66 6.27 -15.77 -8.16
N PRO A 67 7.25 -16.61 -7.81
CA PRO A 67 7.11 -17.98 -7.28
C PRO A 67 6.51 -18.01 -5.87
N ASP A 68 5.80 -19.09 -5.55
CA ASP A 68 5.11 -19.27 -4.27
C ASP A 68 5.96 -20.03 -3.23
N GLU A 69 7.03 -20.66 -3.68
CA GLU A 69 8.01 -21.31 -2.83
C GLU A 69 8.63 -20.33 -1.83
N GLN A 70 9.05 -20.83 -0.67
CA GLN A 70 9.69 -20.01 0.35
C GLN A 70 10.97 -19.37 -0.22
N ASN A 71 11.10 -18.06 -0.03
CA ASN A 71 12.24 -17.29 -0.50
C ASN A 71 12.48 -16.08 0.42
N VAL A 72 13.68 -15.54 0.34
CA VAL A 72 14.11 -14.39 1.16
C VAL A 72 13.25 -13.14 0.92
N SER A 73 12.78 -12.93 -0.31
CA SER A 73 11.96 -11.76 -0.65
C SER A 73 10.61 -11.80 0.08
N ASP A 74 10.00 -12.97 0.23
CA ASP A 74 8.76 -13.16 0.97
C ASP A 74 8.96 -12.99 2.48
N GLU A 75 10.04 -13.53 3.06
CA GLU A 75 10.35 -13.36 4.49
C GLU A 75 10.62 -11.90 4.87
N LEU A 76 11.35 -11.18 4.01
CA LEU A 76 11.55 -9.74 4.13
C LEU A 76 10.21 -9.00 3.99
N SER A 77 9.41 -9.32 2.98
CA SER A 77 8.10 -8.70 2.76
C SER A 77 7.19 -8.89 3.97
N GLU A 78 7.08 -10.08 4.54
CA GLU A 78 6.28 -10.34 5.75
C GLU A 78 6.74 -9.50 6.94
N THR A 79 8.06 -9.39 7.13
CA THR A 79 8.64 -8.58 8.22
C THR A 79 8.33 -7.10 8.03
N LEU A 80 8.43 -6.59 6.80
CA LEU A 80 8.11 -5.21 6.46
C LEU A 80 6.60 -4.93 6.59
N MET A 81 5.73 -5.83 6.12
CA MET A 81 4.27 -5.70 6.29
C MET A 81 3.90 -5.60 7.78
N LYS A 82 4.46 -6.48 8.62
CA LYS A 82 4.31 -6.43 10.09
C LYS A 82 4.79 -5.10 10.67
N SER A 83 5.91 -4.56 10.17
CA SER A 83 6.45 -3.27 10.59
C SER A 83 5.51 -2.11 10.22
N VAL A 84 5.04 -2.06 8.97
CA VAL A 84 4.11 -1.02 8.49
C VAL A 84 2.82 -1.05 9.29
N ILE A 85 2.19 -2.21 9.47
CA ILE A 85 0.94 -2.35 10.24
C ILE A 85 1.11 -1.81 11.67
N LYS A 86 2.15 -2.27 12.37
CA LYS A 86 2.46 -1.86 13.75
C LYS A 86 2.73 -0.35 13.85
N ASN A 87 3.58 0.18 12.99
CA ASN A 87 3.98 1.59 13.07
C ASN A 87 2.88 2.54 12.56
N THR A 88 2.01 2.09 11.64
CA THR A 88 0.84 2.86 11.23
C THR A 88 -0.13 3.05 12.40
N ARG A 89 -0.44 1.98 13.14
CA ARG A 89 -1.28 2.06 14.36
C ARG A 89 -0.72 3.09 15.36
N ARG A 90 0.59 3.03 15.61
CA ARG A 90 1.29 3.98 16.50
C ARG A 90 1.24 5.42 15.98
N ALA A 91 1.45 5.62 14.68
CA ALA A 91 1.44 6.95 14.06
C ALA A 91 0.02 7.55 14.03
N VAL A 92 -1.02 6.74 13.83
CA VAL A 92 -2.43 7.17 13.93
C VAL A 92 -2.77 7.58 15.37
N GLN A 93 -2.36 6.77 16.37
CA GLN A 93 -2.61 7.07 17.78
C GLN A 93 -1.80 8.29 18.28
N ASN A 94 -0.55 8.41 17.86
CA ASN A 94 0.33 9.52 18.19
C ASN A 94 1.11 9.99 16.95
N PRO A 95 0.60 11.00 16.23
CA PRO A 95 1.26 11.53 15.04
C PRO A 95 2.63 12.16 15.28
N LYS A 96 3.02 12.39 16.55
CA LYS A 96 4.35 12.89 16.93
C LYS A 96 5.33 11.78 17.33
N ASP A 97 4.93 10.50 17.25
CA ASP A 97 5.81 9.37 17.52
C ASP A 97 6.91 9.28 16.44
N TYR A 98 8.08 9.85 16.76
CA TYR A 98 9.23 9.87 15.86
C TYR A 98 9.64 8.47 15.40
N MET A 99 9.65 7.49 16.31
CA MET A 99 10.08 6.13 15.98
C MET A 99 9.11 5.45 15.03
N ALA A 100 7.80 5.63 15.23
CA ALA A 100 6.81 5.11 14.31
C ALA A 100 6.98 5.72 12.91
N ARG A 101 7.13 7.06 12.84
CA ARG A 101 7.32 7.78 11.57
C ARG A 101 8.62 7.43 10.87
N SER A 102 9.73 7.35 11.59
CA SER A 102 11.04 6.99 11.02
C SER A 102 11.02 5.55 10.48
N ASN A 103 10.36 4.63 11.19
CA ASN A 103 10.19 3.27 10.70
C ASN A 103 9.32 3.24 9.44
N LEU A 104 8.19 3.94 9.40
CA LEU A 104 7.34 3.99 8.21
C LEU A 104 8.07 4.56 6.99
N LEU A 105 8.89 5.61 7.17
CA LEU A 105 9.73 6.16 6.11
C LEU A 105 10.74 5.12 5.59
N TRP A 106 11.35 4.36 6.50
CA TRP A 106 12.31 3.33 6.13
C TRP A 106 11.64 2.12 5.46
N ASP A 107 10.50 1.67 5.99
CA ASP A 107 9.68 0.61 5.42
C ASP A 107 9.24 0.97 3.99
N ALA A 108 8.81 2.22 3.76
CA ALA A 108 8.48 2.74 2.43
C ALA A 108 9.67 2.76 1.47
N THR A 109 10.87 3.07 1.99
CA THR A 109 12.10 3.00 1.19
C THR A 109 12.41 1.55 0.79
N LEU A 110 12.27 0.61 1.72
CA LEU A 110 12.54 -0.80 1.49
C LEU A 110 11.49 -1.49 0.60
N SER A 111 10.23 -1.03 0.60
CA SER A 111 9.23 -1.54 -0.35
C SER A 111 9.57 -1.22 -1.80
N GLU A 112 10.20 -0.06 -2.04
CA GLU A 112 10.42 0.47 -3.39
C GLU A 112 11.88 0.42 -3.88
N ASN A 113 12.85 0.07 -3.04
CA ASN A 113 14.26 -0.06 -3.45
C ASN A 113 14.57 -1.32 -4.29
N ARG A 114 13.53 -2.07 -4.69
CA ARG A 114 13.57 -3.33 -5.47
C ARG A 114 14.05 -4.57 -4.73
N LEU A 115 14.54 -4.46 -3.50
CA LEU A 115 15.12 -5.61 -2.77
C LEU A 115 14.12 -6.78 -2.69
N ILE A 116 12.89 -6.50 -2.24
CA ILE A 116 11.83 -7.51 -2.12
C ILE A 116 11.20 -7.91 -3.45
N LYS A 117 11.50 -7.19 -4.55
CA LYS A 117 11.00 -7.49 -5.89
C LYS A 117 11.88 -8.50 -6.61
N LEU A 118 13.12 -8.73 -6.13
CA LEU A 118 14.05 -9.67 -6.74
C LEU A 118 13.48 -11.10 -6.68
N GLY A 119 13.37 -11.72 -7.85
CA GLY A 119 12.85 -13.07 -8.00
C GLY A 119 11.32 -13.19 -7.98
N LYS A 120 10.57 -12.09 -7.82
CA LYS A 120 9.09 -12.08 -7.80
C LYS A 120 8.54 -11.57 -9.13
N ARG A 121 7.41 -12.14 -9.57
CA ARG A 121 6.72 -11.71 -10.80
C ARG A 121 6.06 -10.35 -10.68
N CYS A 122 5.68 -9.96 -9.45
CA CYS A 122 5.08 -8.68 -9.08
C CYS A 122 3.72 -8.43 -9.75
N ASP A 123 2.63 -8.71 -9.02
CA ASP A 123 1.27 -8.65 -9.53
C ASP A 123 0.89 -7.25 -10.01
N PHE A 124 0.79 -6.24 -9.14
CA PHE A 124 0.44 -4.86 -9.54
C PHE A 124 -0.90 -4.67 -10.26
N THR A 125 -1.78 -5.67 -10.33
CA THR A 125 -3.11 -5.52 -10.95
C THR A 125 -4.00 -4.52 -10.20
N CYS A 126 -3.93 -4.47 -8.86
CA CYS A 126 -4.66 -3.49 -8.06
C CYS A 126 -4.17 -2.06 -8.38
N HIS A 127 -2.85 -1.87 -8.50
CA HIS A 127 -2.26 -0.61 -8.96
C HIS A 127 -2.80 -0.19 -10.34
N LEU A 128 -2.86 -1.10 -11.30
CA LEU A 128 -3.36 -0.78 -12.64
C LEU A 128 -4.84 -0.39 -12.64
N MET A 129 -5.65 -1.02 -11.79
CA MET A 129 -7.06 -0.66 -11.60
C MET A 129 -7.20 0.73 -10.97
N GLU A 130 -6.45 1.01 -9.90
CA GLU A 130 -6.51 2.30 -9.23
C GLU A 130 -6.02 3.44 -10.10
N HIS A 131 -4.98 3.24 -10.92
CA HIS A 131 -4.51 4.30 -11.80
C HIS A 131 -5.61 4.79 -12.73
N GLN A 132 -6.52 3.90 -13.16
CA GLN A 132 -7.70 4.31 -13.90
C GLN A 132 -8.72 5.00 -13.00
N ILE A 133 -9.04 4.48 -11.81
CA ILE A 133 -9.93 5.19 -10.86
C ILE A 133 -9.40 6.61 -10.58
N GLY A 134 -8.13 6.77 -10.28
CA GLY A 134 -7.45 8.05 -10.06
C GLY A 134 -7.50 8.97 -11.27
N ALA A 135 -7.27 8.45 -12.48
CA ALA A 135 -7.34 9.26 -13.71
C ALA A 135 -8.73 9.88 -13.95
N TYR A 136 -9.80 9.20 -13.55
CA TYR A 136 -11.18 9.68 -13.78
C TYR A 136 -11.75 10.46 -12.58
N THR A 137 -11.17 10.34 -11.40
CA THR A 137 -11.76 10.88 -10.14
C THR A 137 -10.84 11.81 -9.36
N ASN A 138 -9.55 11.85 -9.72
CA ASN A 138 -8.49 12.54 -8.97
C ASN A 138 -8.43 12.11 -7.49
N CYS A 139 -8.76 10.85 -7.19
CA CYS A 139 -8.69 10.32 -5.84
C CYS A 139 -7.23 10.20 -5.37
N ASN A 140 -7.03 10.22 -4.05
CA ASN A 140 -5.71 9.94 -3.48
C ASN A 140 -5.35 8.46 -3.68
N HIS A 141 -4.11 8.23 -4.11
CA HIS A 141 -3.61 6.91 -4.50
C HIS A 141 -3.74 5.84 -3.42
N GLY A 142 -3.22 6.11 -2.21
CA GLY A 142 -3.28 5.13 -1.11
C GLY A 142 -4.70 4.87 -0.61
N LYS A 143 -5.59 5.87 -0.69
CA LYS A 143 -7.02 5.68 -0.41
C LYS A 143 -7.71 4.81 -1.47
N GLY A 144 -7.37 4.98 -2.75
CA GLY A 144 -7.86 4.14 -3.83
C GLY A 144 -7.43 2.68 -3.66
N MET A 145 -6.14 2.46 -3.36
CA MET A 145 -5.60 1.13 -3.01
C MET A 145 -6.41 0.46 -1.89
N ALA A 146 -6.73 1.20 -0.82
CA ALA A 146 -7.43 0.66 0.34
C ALA A 146 -8.83 0.13 0.00
N VAL A 147 -9.55 0.81 -0.89
CA VAL A 147 -10.87 0.35 -1.35
C VAL A 147 -10.75 -0.93 -2.18
N LEU A 148 -9.75 -1.01 -3.06
CA LEU A 148 -9.66 -2.08 -4.05
C LEU A 148 -9.08 -3.39 -3.51
N HIS A 149 -8.04 -3.34 -2.65
CA HIS A 149 -7.29 -4.54 -2.25
C HIS A 149 -8.13 -5.67 -1.64
N PRO A 150 -8.99 -5.42 -0.63
CA PRO A 150 -9.75 -6.51 -0.03
C PRO A 150 -10.69 -7.20 -1.03
N VAL A 151 -11.32 -6.43 -1.92
CA VAL A 151 -12.20 -6.97 -2.96
C VAL A 151 -11.38 -7.73 -3.98
N TYR A 152 -10.31 -7.12 -4.50
CA TYR A 152 -9.42 -7.76 -5.46
C TYR A 152 -8.88 -9.11 -4.95
N TYR A 153 -8.40 -9.15 -3.71
CA TYR A 153 -7.87 -10.38 -3.11
C TYR A 153 -8.93 -11.45 -2.89
N ARG A 154 -10.19 -11.09 -2.61
CA ARG A 154 -11.30 -12.07 -2.59
C ARG A 154 -11.53 -12.75 -3.94
N HIS A 155 -11.18 -12.10 -5.05
CA HIS A 155 -11.31 -12.65 -6.41
C HIS A 155 -10.14 -13.55 -6.82
N ILE A 156 -8.95 -13.40 -6.21
CA ILE A 156 -7.74 -14.11 -6.62
C ILE A 156 -7.13 -15.04 -5.57
N TYR A 157 -7.61 -15.04 -4.32
CA TYR A 157 -6.92 -15.78 -3.26
C TYR A 157 -6.79 -17.27 -3.54
N ARG A 158 -7.77 -17.88 -4.25
CA ARG A 158 -7.73 -19.29 -4.64
C ARG A 158 -6.60 -19.61 -5.62
N ASP A 159 -6.18 -18.64 -6.42
CA ASP A 159 -5.09 -18.81 -7.39
C ASP A 159 -3.71 -18.87 -6.71
N GLY A 160 -3.60 -18.35 -5.49
CA GLY A 160 -2.39 -18.35 -4.66
C GLY A 160 -2.65 -18.83 -3.23
N LEU A 161 -3.57 -19.79 -3.04
CA LEU A 161 -4.17 -20.11 -1.74
C LEU A 161 -3.15 -20.32 -0.60
N PRO A 162 -2.08 -21.12 -0.77
CA PRO A 162 -1.07 -21.29 0.27
C PRO A 162 -0.37 -19.97 0.67
N LYS A 163 -0.22 -19.04 -0.28
CA LYS A 163 0.39 -17.72 -0.03
C LYS A 163 -0.53 -16.83 0.80
N PHE A 164 -1.83 -16.85 0.53
CA PHE A 164 -2.81 -16.09 1.31
C PHE A 164 -2.99 -16.63 2.73
N ALA A 165 -3.00 -17.95 2.91
CA ALA A 165 -3.00 -18.56 4.24
C ALA A 165 -1.71 -18.21 5.02
N ARG A 166 -0.55 -18.31 4.37
CA ARG A 166 0.73 -17.89 4.97
C ARG A 166 0.73 -16.41 5.36
N PHE A 167 0.17 -15.53 4.55
CA PHE A 167 0.00 -14.11 4.90
C PHE A 167 -0.84 -13.95 6.18
N ALA A 168 -1.98 -14.62 6.26
CA ALA A 168 -2.85 -14.61 7.43
C ALA A 168 -2.10 -15.07 8.71
N ALA A 169 -1.40 -16.20 8.63
CA ALA A 169 -0.66 -16.72 9.78
C ALA A 169 0.56 -15.86 10.14
N ASN A 170 1.38 -15.48 9.17
CA ASN A 170 2.65 -14.83 9.45
C ASN A 170 2.53 -13.35 9.76
N VAL A 171 1.66 -12.63 9.05
CA VAL A 171 1.48 -11.18 9.16
C VAL A 171 0.41 -10.83 10.19
N TRP A 172 -0.75 -11.49 10.14
CA TRP A 172 -1.87 -11.20 11.04
C TRP A 172 -1.93 -12.07 12.29
N LYS A 173 -1.09 -13.12 12.39
CA LYS A 173 -1.07 -14.06 13.53
C LYS A 173 -2.37 -14.83 13.69
N ILE A 174 -3.05 -15.09 12.58
CA ILE A 174 -4.24 -15.96 12.54
C ILE A 174 -3.77 -17.41 12.74
N PRO A 175 -4.32 -18.17 13.71
CA PRO A 175 -3.96 -19.58 13.90
C PRO A 175 -4.33 -20.40 12.66
N GLU A 176 -3.43 -21.31 12.24
CA GLU A 176 -3.61 -22.16 11.06
C GLU A 176 -3.60 -23.67 11.37
N GLU A 177 -3.08 -24.08 12.54
CA GLU A 177 -2.91 -25.50 12.87
C GLU A 177 -4.25 -26.25 12.92
N GLY A 178 -4.37 -27.27 12.07
CA GLY A 178 -5.57 -28.11 11.97
C GLY A 178 -6.79 -27.42 11.34
N ARG A 179 -6.62 -26.23 10.75
CA ARG A 179 -7.70 -25.47 10.11
C ARG A 179 -7.67 -25.61 8.59
N ASP A 180 -8.80 -25.28 7.96
CA ASP A 180 -8.91 -25.22 6.51
C ASP A 180 -8.12 -24.02 5.95
N GLU A 181 -7.32 -24.25 4.91
CA GLU A 181 -6.45 -23.23 4.33
C GLU A 181 -7.24 -22.08 3.70
N GLU A 182 -8.40 -22.38 3.11
CA GLU A 182 -9.31 -21.39 2.51
C GLU A 182 -10.00 -20.53 3.57
N GLU A 183 -10.36 -21.09 4.72
CA GLU A 183 -10.83 -20.33 5.89
C GLU A 183 -9.75 -19.34 6.38
N VAL A 184 -8.52 -19.83 6.61
CA VAL A 184 -7.39 -19.01 7.10
C VAL A 184 -7.04 -17.89 6.12
N ALA A 185 -6.99 -18.19 4.83
CA ALA A 185 -6.74 -17.19 3.78
C ALA A 185 -7.78 -16.07 3.78
N ARG A 186 -9.06 -16.42 3.89
CA ARG A 186 -10.15 -15.44 3.94
C ARG A 186 -10.10 -14.55 5.19
N GLU A 187 -9.81 -15.13 6.35
CA GLU A 187 -9.61 -14.36 7.59
C GLU A 187 -8.45 -13.37 7.47
N GLY A 188 -7.38 -13.72 6.74
CA GLY A 188 -6.29 -12.79 6.46
C GLY A 188 -6.70 -11.58 5.62
N ILE A 189 -7.60 -11.78 4.66
CA ILE A 189 -8.16 -10.70 3.84
C ILE A 189 -9.13 -9.84 4.66
N ASP A 190 -9.92 -10.45 5.53
CA ASP A 190 -10.82 -9.73 6.42
C ASP A 190 -10.04 -8.91 7.47
N ALA A 191 -8.93 -9.44 8.00
CA ALA A 191 -8.02 -8.70 8.88
C ALA A 191 -7.41 -7.47 8.18
N LEU A 192 -7.10 -7.57 6.88
CA LEU A 192 -6.66 -6.43 6.08
C LEU A 192 -7.78 -5.38 5.94
N ALA A 193 -9.02 -5.82 5.67
CA ALA A 193 -10.18 -4.93 5.58
C ALA A 193 -10.47 -4.21 6.92
N ASP A 194 -10.37 -4.93 8.03
CA ASP A 194 -10.53 -4.38 9.37
C ASP A 194 -9.44 -3.38 9.70
N PHE A 195 -8.18 -3.67 9.34
CA PHE A 195 -7.07 -2.73 9.51
C PHE A 195 -7.26 -1.44 8.71
N ILE A 196 -7.75 -1.53 7.47
CA ILE A 196 -8.06 -0.36 6.63
C ILE A 196 -9.08 0.56 7.33
N LYS A 197 -10.14 -0.04 7.88
CA LYS A 197 -11.17 0.67 8.65
C LYS A 197 -10.59 1.23 9.95
N GLU A 198 -9.77 0.46 10.66
CA GLU A 198 -9.12 0.84 11.92
C GLU A 198 -8.28 2.12 11.77
N ILE A 199 -7.54 2.25 10.68
CA ILE A 199 -6.66 3.41 10.42
C ILE A 199 -7.37 4.58 9.73
N GLY A 200 -8.69 4.47 9.51
CA GLY A 200 -9.54 5.56 8.98
C GLY A 200 -9.42 5.78 7.47
N LEU A 201 -8.98 4.78 6.71
CA LEU A 201 -9.03 4.83 5.24
C LEU A 201 -10.43 4.45 4.73
N PRO A 202 -10.83 4.95 3.55
CA PRO A 202 -12.12 4.59 2.97
C PRO A 202 -12.16 3.11 2.60
N THR A 203 -13.35 2.54 2.73
CA THR A 203 -13.66 1.12 2.44
C THR A 203 -14.55 0.97 1.20
N THR A 204 -15.08 2.06 0.66
CA THR A 204 -15.92 2.05 -0.55
C THR A 204 -15.53 3.17 -1.52
N LEU A 205 -15.86 3.00 -2.80
CA LEU A 205 -15.69 4.02 -3.83
C LEU A 205 -16.55 5.26 -3.55
N ARG A 206 -17.69 5.13 -2.85
CA ARG A 206 -18.50 6.27 -2.41
C ARG A 206 -17.78 7.13 -1.38
N GLU A 207 -17.15 6.49 -0.39
CA GLU A 207 -16.32 7.19 0.61
C GLU A 207 -15.09 7.84 -0.04
N LEU A 208 -14.60 7.28 -1.14
CA LEU A 208 -13.52 7.85 -1.95
C LEU A 208 -13.97 9.07 -2.80
N GLY A 209 -15.29 9.25 -2.98
CA GLY A 209 -15.88 10.40 -3.68
C GLY A 209 -16.57 10.08 -5.01
N LEU A 210 -16.65 8.80 -5.43
CA LEU A 210 -17.38 8.42 -6.63
C LEU A 210 -18.89 8.42 -6.35
N LYS A 211 -19.62 9.30 -7.04
CA LYS A 211 -21.07 9.48 -6.83
C LYS A 211 -21.94 8.51 -7.63
N GLU A 212 -21.49 8.11 -8.83
CA GLU A 212 -22.31 7.37 -9.78
C GLU A 212 -21.57 6.17 -10.36
N ARG A 213 -22.29 5.03 -10.48
CA ARG A 213 -21.74 3.79 -11.06
C ARG A 213 -21.55 3.85 -12.58
N ARG A 214 -22.16 4.83 -13.27
CA ARG A 214 -22.18 4.88 -14.75
C ARG A 214 -20.80 4.91 -15.39
N GLN A 215 -19.80 5.45 -14.69
CA GLN A 215 -18.43 5.56 -15.20
C GLN A 215 -17.61 4.27 -14.99
N LEU A 216 -18.05 3.34 -14.13
CA LEU A 216 -17.26 2.16 -13.77
C LEU A 216 -16.94 1.28 -14.98
N LYS A 217 -17.86 1.13 -15.95
CA LYS A 217 -17.59 0.38 -17.18
C LYS A 217 -16.45 1.01 -17.99
N THR A 218 -16.52 2.33 -18.20
CA THR A 218 -15.49 3.06 -18.94
C THR A 218 -14.13 2.99 -18.25
N ILE A 219 -14.10 3.07 -16.92
CA ILE A 219 -12.86 2.95 -16.13
C ILE A 219 -12.31 1.52 -16.24
N ALA A 220 -13.17 0.49 -16.09
CA ALA A 220 -12.77 -0.91 -16.21
C ALA A 220 -12.20 -1.23 -17.60
N ASP A 221 -12.82 -0.71 -18.66
CA ASP A 221 -12.36 -0.88 -20.05
C ASP A 221 -11.00 -0.23 -20.33
N SER A 222 -10.62 0.78 -19.55
CA SER A 222 -9.31 1.43 -19.65
C SER A 222 -8.20 0.73 -18.85
N CYS A 223 -8.55 -0.24 -18.01
CA CYS A 223 -7.57 -0.96 -17.18
C CYS A 223 -6.68 -1.86 -18.03
N ARG A 224 -5.41 -1.95 -17.64
CA ARG A 224 -4.44 -2.84 -18.28
C ARG A 224 -4.23 -4.09 -17.42
N PHE A 225 -3.80 -5.16 -18.07
CA PHE A 225 -3.40 -6.39 -17.41
C PHE A 225 -1.94 -6.30 -16.96
N SER A 226 -1.65 -6.84 -15.76
CA SER A 226 -0.28 -7.02 -15.32
C SER A 226 0.24 -8.44 -15.59
N PRO A 227 1.38 -8.58 -16.31
CA PRO A 227 1.94 -9.89 -16.62
C PRO A 227 2.44 -10.66 -15.38
N GLY A 228 2.56 -10.00 -14.22
CA GLY A 228 3.04 -10.62 -12.98
C GLY A 228 1.95 -11.30 -12.14
N ALA A 229 0.68 -11.05 -12.45
CA ALA A 229 -0.46 -11.57 -11.70
C ALA A 229 -0.55 -13.10 -11.74
N TYR A 230 -1.23 -13.69 -10.74
CA TYR A 230 -1.55 -15.12 -10.72
C TYR A 230 -2.35 -15.55 -11.96
N ARG A 231 -3.31 -14.72 -12.38
CA ARG A 231 -4.07 -14.92 -13.61
C ARG A 231 -4.44 -13.61 -14.28
N ARG A 232 -4.86 -13.72 -15.54
CA ARG A 232 -5.37 -12.59 -16.32
C ARG A 232 -6.80 -12.26 -15.96
N ILE A 233 -7.02 -11.00 -15.59
CA ILE A 233 -8.32 -10.41 -15.29
C ILE A 233 -8.74 -9.58 -16.50
N ASN A 234 -9.96 -9.83 -16.98
CA ASN A 234 -10.54 -9.12 -18.12
C ASN A 234 -11.32 -7.87 -17.65
N PRO A 235 -11.65 -6.94 -18.56
CA PRO A 235 -12.41 -5.75 -18.20
C PRO A 235 -13.77 -6.03 -17.54
N GLU A 236 -14.40 -7.16 -17.86
CA GLU A 236 -15.67 -7.58 -17.24
C GLU A 236 -15.50 -7.88 -15.75
N GLU A 237 -14.45 -8.62 -15.38
CA GLU A 237 -14.13 -8.94 -13.99
C GLU A 237 -13.62 -7.72 -13.22
N VAL A 238 -12.85 -6.82 -13.86
CA VAL A 238 -12.50 -5.52 -13.27
C VAL A 238 -13.77 -4.71 -12.94
N LEU A 239 -14.77 -4.75 -13.82
CA LEU A 239 -16.05 -4.09 -13.55
C LEU A 239 -16.78 -4.72 -12.36
N GLU A 240 -16.79 -6.04 -12.23
CA GLU A 240 -17.37 -6.74 -11.08
C GLU A 240 -16.69 -6.31 -9.78
N ILE A 241 -15.35 -6.29 -9.74
CA ILE A 241 -14.56 -5.78 -8.62
C ILE A 241 -14.96 -4.33 -8.28
N PHE A 242 -15.05 -3.44 -9.28
CA PHE A 242 -15.47 -2.06 -9.04
C PHE A 242 -16.91 -1.94 -8.53
N GLN A 243 -17.82 -2.82 -8.96
CA GLN A 243 -19.19 -2.83 -8.49
C GLN A 243 -19.32 -3.30 -7.03
N GLU A 244 -18.48 -4.25 -6.62
CA GLU A 244 -18.37 -4.74 -5.24
C GLU A 244 -17.72 -3.69 -4.32
N CYS A 245 -16.79 -2.88 -4.85
CA CYS A 245 -16.17 -1.77 -4.13
C CYS A 245 -17.11 -0.56 -3.89
N PHE A 246 -18.31 -0.50 -4.49
CA PHE A 246 -19.16 0.72 -4.54
C PHE A 246 -20.33 0.75 -3.55
#